data_AF-A0A4Q2CZJ4-F1
#
_entry.id   AF-A0A4Q2CZJ4-F1
#
_cell.length_a   1.000
_cell.length_b   1.000
_cell.length_c   1.000
_cell.angle_alpha   90.00
_cell.angle_beta   90.00
_cell.angle_gamma   90.00
#
_symmetry.space_group_name_H-M   'P 1'
#
loop_
_entity.id
_entity.type
_entity.pdbx_description
1 polymer ?
#
loop_
_entity_poly.entity_id
_entity_poly.type
_entity_poly.pdbx_seq_one_letter_code
_entity_poly.pdbx_strand_id
1 'polypeptide(L)'
;MIGYSILSAIVGGQALASIAANLSWSIGIVAISVISLLVSFGGYNALNWYERLAWIPLVITFVVAVGVGGHHLSSPPPAEPATAASVLSFASTLAGFAITFAGLSSDYSTYYRSDVSAWRIFWYSYIGLLVPLVTLQCLGAAAAIAAPGVPDWEQGYAGGDVGGLLEAMLHPTKGFGKFLTVLLSLSVVGNIASCCYSISINLQVFIPRLVVVPRYVFSVLAIAMYVCFSDFTATS
;
A
#
# COMPACT_ATOMS: atom_id res chain seq x y z
N MET A 1 -2.30 10.14 -7.41
CA MET A 1 -2.37 8.68 -7.65
C MET A 1 -1.01 8.12 -8.06
N ILE A 2 -0.33 8.70 -9.05
CA ILE A 2 1.01 8.25 -9.51
C ILE A 2 2.03 8.12 -8.35
N GLY A 3 2.20 9.15 -7.52
CA GLY A 3 3.14 9.09 -6.39
C GLY A 3 2.82 8.00 -5.36
N TYR A 4 1.53 7.77 -5.08
CA TYR A 4 1.11 6.71 -4.18
C TYR A 4 1.39 5.31 -4.77
N SER A 5 1.17 5.13 -6.07
CA SER A 5 1.52 3.89 -6.78
C SER A 5 3.01 3.61 -6.77
N ILE A 6 3.87 4.63 -6.90
CA ILE A 6 5.34 4.48 -6.79
C ILE A 6 5.73 4.00 -5.40
N LEU A 7 5.25 4.68 -4.34
CA LEU A 7 5.53 4.28 -2.95
C LEU A 7 5.04 2.85 -2.67
N SER A 8 3.85 2.51 -3.16
CA SER A 8 3.28 1.18 -3.05
C SER A 8 4.19 0.15 -3.72
N ALA A 9 4.63 0.41 -4.96
CA ALA A 9 5.52 -0.50 -5.70
C ALA A 9 6.87 -0.69 -5.00
N ILE A 10 7.44 0.37 -4.40
CA ILE A 10 8.67 0.31 -3.60
C ILE A 10 8.47 -0.63 -2.40
N VAL A 11 7.44 -0.39 -1.57
CA VAL A 11 7.19 -1.20 -0.36
C VAL A 11 6.85 -2.65 -0.72
N GLY A 12 6.06 -2.88 -1.77
CA GLY A 12 5.74 -4.22 -2.25
C GLY A 12 6.96 -4.95 -2.81
N GLY A 13 7.84 -4.24 -3.53
CA GLY A 13 9.09 -4.76 -4.06
C GLY A 13 10.11 -5.07 -2.97
N GLN A 14 10.24 -4.21 -1.97
CA GLN A 14 11.01 -4.41 -0.75
C GLN A 14 10.56 -5.67 0.00
N ALA A 15 9.25 -5.80 0.25
CA ALA A 15 8.69 -6.98 0.88
C ALA A 15 8.99 -8.26 0.07
N LEU A 16 8.93 -8.21 -1.26
CA LEU A 16 9.27 -9.37 -2.10
C LEU A 16 10.76 -9.70 -2.08
N ALA A 17 11.62 -8.68 -2.11
CA ALA A 17 13.07 -8.82 -2.07
C ALA A 17 13.57 -9.39 -0.75
N SER A 18 12.95 -9.01 0.38
CA SER A 18 13.31 -9.49 1.72
C SER A 18 13.23 -11.02 1.87
N ILE A 19 12.34 -11.68 1.12
CA ILE A 19 12.10 -13.13 1.20
C ILE A 19 13.14 -13.92 0.39
N ALA A 20 13.70 -13.29 -0.64
CA ALA A 20 14.55 -13.92 -1.63
C ALA A 20 15.97 -13.36 -1.58
N ALA A 21 16.89 -14.17 -1.03
CA ALA A 21 18.28 -13.78 -0.76
C ALA A 21 19.09 -13.24 -1.96
N ASN A 22 18.61 -13.41 -3.19
CA ASN A 22 19.29 -12.96 -4.42
C ASN A 22 18.48 -11.91 -5.22
N LEU A 23 17.39 -11.37 -4.67
CA LEU A 23 16.57 -10.36 -5.35
C LEU A 23 16.94 -8.95 -4.86
N SER A 24 17.45 -8.14 -5.78
CA SER A 24 17.61 -6.70 -5.54
C SER A 24 16.24 -6.01 -5.48
N TRP A 25 16.16 -4.92 -4.71
CA TRP A 25 14.96 -4.08 -4.59
C TRP A 25 14.41 -3.67 -5.97
N SER A 26 15.27 -3.24 -6.89
CA SER A 26 14.86 -2.89 -8.27
C SER A 26 14.13 -4.02 -8.98
N ILE A 27 14.60 -5.27 -8.83
CA ILE A 27 13.97 -6.42 -9.50
C ILE A 27 12.60 -6.72 -8.86
N GLY A 28 12.50 -6.62 -7.53
CA GLY A 28 11.23 -6.77 -6.81
C GLY A 28 10.19 -5.74 -7.25
N ILE A 29 10.60 -4.47 -7.39
CA ILE A 29 9.74 -3.36 -7.83
C ILE A 29 9.25 -3.59 -9.27
N VAL A 30 10.16 -3.97 -10.17
CA VAL A 30 9.81 -4.27 -11.57
C VAL A 30 8.85 -5.45 -11.64
N ALA A 31 9.08 -6.52 -10.88
CA ALA A 31 8.20 -7.68 -10.84
C ALA A 31 6.78 -7.29 -10.39
N ILE A 32 6.64 -6.56 -9.28
CA ILE A 32 5.35 -6.10 -8.77
C ILE A 32 4.65 -5.17 -9.76
N SER A 33 5.40 -4.30 -10.43
CA SER A 33 4.88 -3.39 -11.45
C SER A 33 4.33 -4.17 -12.66
N VAL A 34 5.05 -5.17 -13.17
CA VAL A 34 4.61 -6.01 -14.28
C VAL A 34 3.38 -6.85 -13.91
N ILE A 35 3.36 -7.45 -12.72
CA ILE A 35 2.19 -8.21 -12.25
C ILE A 35 0.97 -7.29 -12.12
N SER A 36 1.16 -6.07 -11.60
CA SER A 36 0.10 -5.05 -11.48
C SER A 36 -0.44 -4.64 -12.85
N LEU A 37 0.42 -4.52 -13.86
CA LEU A 37 0.01 -4.29 -15.24
C LEU A 37 -0.91 -5.41 -15.74
N LEU A 38 -0.50 -6.67 -15.55
CA LEU A 38 -1.27 -7.82 -16.01
C LEU A 38 -2.63 -7.91 -15.31
N VAL A 39 -2.67 -7.67 -14.00
CA VAL A 39 -3.92 -7.66 -13.23
C VAL A 39 -4.83 -6.49 -13.64
N SER A 40 -4.26 -5.33 -13.99
CA SER A 40 -5.05 -4.19 -14.49
C SER A 40 -5.85 -4.51 -15.77
N PHE A 41 -5.39 -5.48 -16.57
CA PHE A 41 -6.13 -5.97 -17.74
C PHE A 41 -7.39 -6.78 -17.40
N GLY A 42 -7.48 -7.31 -16.18
CA GLY A 42 -8.64 -8.07 -15.70
C GLY A 42 -9.92 -7.23 -15.50
N GLY A 43 -9.82 -5.90 -15.60
CA GLY A 43 -10.96 -4.98 -15.50
C GLY A 43 -11.52 -4.84 -14.08
N TYR A 44 -12.57 -4.01 -13.94
CA TYR A 44 -13.16 -3.65 -12.64
C TYR A 44 -13.75 -4.85 -11.88
N ASN A 45 -14.40 -5.79 -12.57
CA ASN A 45 -15.06 -6.92 -11.92
C ASN A 45 -14.08 -7.90 -11.26
N ALA A 46 -12.96 -8.19 -11.92
CA ALA A 46 -11.92 -9.05 -11.36
C ALA A 46 -11.24 -8.38 -10.15
N LEU A 47 -10.97 -7.08 -10.28
CA LEU A 47 -10.37 -6.27 -9.21
C LEU A 47 -11.28 -6.16 -7.99
N ASN A 48 -12.56 -5.88 -8.18
CA ASN A 48 -13.52 -5.78 -7.09
C ASN A 48 -13.71 -7.13 -6.36
N TRP A 49 -13.68 -8.25 -7.11
CA TRP A 49 -13.71 -9.57 -6.51
C TRP A 49 -12.41 -9.89 -5.74
N TYR A 50 -11.26 -9.53 -6.30
CA TYR A 50 -9.96 -9.67 -5.64
C TYR A 50 -9.90 -8.88 -4.34
N GLU A 51 -10.21 -7.58 -4.35
CA GLU A 51 -10.21 -6.71 -3.17
C GLU A 51 -11.15 -7.23 -2.07
N ARG A 52 -12.31 -7.78 -2.46
CA ARG A 52 -13.27 -8.39 -1.54
C ARG A 52 -12.71 -9.62 -0.80
N LEU A 53 -11.71 -10.30 -1.37
CA LEU A 53 -11.05 -11.45 -0.76
C LEU A 53 -9.70 -11.10 -0.13
N ALA A 54 -8.97 -10.14 -0.70
CA ALA A 54 -7.60 -9.80 -0.33
C ALA A 54 -7.48 -9.23 1.08
N TRP A 55 -8.53 -8.60 1.62
CA TRP A 55 -8.48 -8.03 2.97
C TRP A 55 -8.37 -9.10 4.08
N ILE A 56 -8.94 -10.30 3.88
CA ILE A 56 -8.95 -11.38 4.89
C ILE A 56 -7.52 -11.87 5.19
N PRO A 57 -6.73 -12.35 4.21
CA PRO A 57 -5.37 -12.79 4.47
C PRO A 57 -4.51 -11.65 5.01
N LEU A 58 -4.79 -10.41 4.63
CA LEU A 58 -4.02 -9.25 5.04
C LEU A 58 -4.20 -8.91 6.52
N VAL A 59 -5.45 -8.96 7.00
CA VAL A 59 -5.76 -8.82 8.43
C VAL A 59 -5.11 -9.96 9.21
N ILE A 60 -5.15 -11.20 8.71
CA ILE A 60 -4.49 -12.34 9.35
C ILE A 60 -2.98 -12.10 9.44
N THR A 61 -2.33 -11.62 8.38
CA THR A 61 -0.90 -11.31 8.40
C THR A 61 -0.57 -10.29 9.48
N PHE A 62 -1.32 -9.18 9.57
CA PHE A 62 -1.07 -8.18 10.60
C PHE A 62 -1.31 -8.71 12.01
N VAL A 63 -2.37 -9.49 12.23
CA VAL A 63 -2.64 -10.12 13.54
C VAL A 63 -1.51 -11.07 13.94
N VAL A 64 -0.98 -11.84 13.00
CA VAL A 64 0.18 -12.73 13.25
C VAL A 64 1.43 -11.92 13.55
N ALA A 65 1.71 -10.86 12.79
CA ALA A 65 2.84 -9.98 13.03
C ALA A 65 2.78 -9.34 14.42
N VAL A 66 1.61 -8.87 14.86
CA VAL A 66 1.42 -8.34 16.22
C VAL A 66 1.49 -9.44 17.27
N GLY A 67 0.92 -10.61 17.02
CA GLY A 67 0.93 -11.72 17.97
C GLY A 67 2.34 -12.25 18.25
N VAL A 68 3.17 -12.31 17.22
CA VAL A 68 4.57 -12.78 17.32
C VAL A 68 5.50 -11.66 17.80
N GLY A 69 5.31 -10.43 17.33
CA GLY A 69 6.13 -9.27 17.68
C GLY A 69 5.73 -8.55 18.97
N GLY A 70 4.55 -8.83 19.52
CA GLY A 70 3.91 -8.04 20.59
C GLY A 70 4.71 -7.95 21.89
N HIS A 71 5.53 -8.96 22.19
CA HIS A 71 6.43 -8.94 23.35
C HIS A 71 7.44 -7.77 23.26
N HIS A 72 7.87 -7.39 22.06
CA HIS A 72 8.81 -6.28 21.83
C HIS A 72 8.13 -4.90 21.84
N LEU A 73 6.79 -4.84 21.74
CA LEU A 73 6.02 -3.59 21.70
C LEU A 73 5.69 -3.02 23.10
N SER A 74 6.09 -3.70 24.17
CA SER A 74 5.63 -3.41 25.55
C SER A 74 6.45 -2.35 26.30
N SER A 75 7.61 -1.93 25.76
CA SER A 75 8.53 -1.00 26.43
C SER A 75 8.82 0.26 25.60
N PRO A 76 7.81 1.07 25.26
CA PRO A 76 8.05 2.31 24.53
C PRO A 76 8.88 3.29 25.38
N PRO A 77 9.83 4.03 24.79
CA PRO A 77 10.49 5.15 25.45
C PRO A 77 9.48 6.21 25.90
N PRO A 78 9.83 7.08 26.86
CA PRO A 78 8.94 8.12 27.35
C PRO A 78 8.41 8.98 26.20
N ALA A 79 7.09 9.16 26.14
CA ALA A 79 6.48 9.96 25.08
C ALA A 79 6.97 11.41 25.17
N GLU A 80 7.58 11.92 24.10
CA GLU A 80 7.88 13.35 24.00
C GLU A 80 6.58 14.15 23.86
N PRO A 81 6.49 15.36 24.46
CA PRO A 81 5.33 16.21 24.33
C PRO A 81 5.06 16.55 22.85
N ALA A 82 3.87 16.21 22.36
CA ALA A 82 3.48 16.54 21.00
C ALA A 82 3.46 18.07 20.82
N THR A 83 4.32 18.58 19.95
CA THR A 83 4.34 20.00 19.60
C THR A 83 3.19 20.30 18.64
N ALA A 84 2.62 21.50 18.70
CA ALA A 84 1.57 21.90 17.75
C ALA A 84 2.02 21.75 16.28
N ALA A 85 3.30 21.99 16.00
CA ALA A 85 3.90 21.77 14.68
C ALA A 85 3.89 20.29 14.27
N SER A 86 4.25 19.36 15.16
CA SER A 86 4.22 17.92 14.87
C SER A 86 2.80 17.42 14.59
N VAL A 87 1.82 17.89 15.38
CA VAL A 87 0.41 17.51 15.21
C VAL A 87 -0.15 18.07 13.90
N LEU A 88 0.11 19.34 13.58
CA LEU A 88 -0.33 19.96 12.34
C LEU A 88 0.33 19.33 11.11
N SER A 89 1.62 19.01 11.18
CA SER A 89 2.31 18.31 10.09
C SER A 89 1.74 16.91 9.86
N PHE A 90 1.52 16.14 10.92
CA PHE A 90 0.89 14.82 10.83
C PHE A 90 -0.54 14.88 10.29
N ALA A 91 -1.35 15.83 10.79
CA ALA A 91 -2.71 16.06 10.31
C ALA A 91 -2.73 16.48 8.83
N SER A 92 -1.77 17.31 8.39
CA SER A 92 -1.65 17.74 6.99
C SER A 92 -1.31 16.57 6.07
N THR A 93 -0.40 15.68 6.49
CA THR A 93 -0.07 14.45 5.75
C THR A 93 -1.28 13.53 5.62
N LEU A 94 -2.04 13.33 6.71
CA LEU A 94 -3.28 12.55 6.69
C LEU A 94 -4.35 13.18 5.80
N ALA A 95 -4.51 14.49 5.84
CA ALA A 95 -5.45 15.21 4.99
C ALA A 95 -5.08 15.06 3.50
N GLY A 96 -3.80 15.20 3.15
CA GLY A 96 -3.31 14.99 1.78
C GLY A 96 -3.55 13.56 1.27
N PHE A 97 -3.35 12.57 2.14
CA PHE A 97 -3.71 11.17 1.85
C PHE A 97 -5.22 11.03 1.60
N ALA A 98 -6.07 11.48 2.52
CA ALA A 98 -7.52 11.32 2.42
C ALA A 98 -8.13 12.01 1.19
N ILE A 99 -7.68 13.23 0.87
CA ILE A 99 -8.13 13.98 -0.32
C ILE A 99 -7.82 13.21 -1.62
N THR A 100 -6.67 12.54 -1.67
CA THR A 100 -6.29 11.73 -2.84
C THR A 100 -7.25 10.55 -3.06
N PHE A 101 -7.70 9.91 -1.99
CA PHE A 101 -8.66 8.79 -2.07
C PHE A 101 -10.09 9.24 -2.35
N ALA A 102 -10.46 10.49 -2.01
CA ALA A 102 -11.77 11.05 -2.34
C ALA A 102 -11.99 11.10 -3.86
N GLY A 103 -10.98 11.49 -4.64
CA GLY A 103 -11.03 11.47 -6.11
C GLY A 103 -11.25 10.06 -6.66
N LEU A 104 -10.50 9.08 -6.15
CA LEU A 104 -10.66 7.67 -6.54
C LEU A 104 -12.06 7.14 -6.17
N SER A 105 -12.59 7.50 -5.01
CA SER A 105 -13.95 7.11 -4.62
C SER A 105 -15.02 7.70 -5.57
N SER A 106 -14.79 8.89 -6.13
CA SER A 106 -15.70 9.49 -7.11
C SER A 106 -15.77 8.65 -8.39
N ASP A 107 -14.63 8.17 -8.89
CA ASP A 107 -14.57 7.32 -10.10
C ASP A 107 -15.38 6.03 -9.92
N TYR A 108 -15.29 5.40 -8.74
CA TYR A 108 -16.03 4.18 -8.43
C TYR A 108 -17.49 4.39 -8.06
N SER A 109 -17.83 5.56 -7.51
CA SER A 109 -19.21 5.87 -7.11
C SER A 109 -20.20 5.88 -8.29
N THR A 110 -19.70 6.12 -9.51
CA THR A 110 -20.47 6.04 -10.76
C THR A 110 -21.07 4.66 -11.01
N TYR A 111 -20.49 3.60 -10.42
CA TYR A 111 -20.98 2.23 -10.54
C TYR A 111 -22.01 1.84 -9.48
N TYR A 112 -22.27 2.70 -8.49
CA TYR A 112 -23.27 2.42 -7.47
C TYR A 112 -24.69 2.58 -8.01
N ARG A 113 -25.58 1.70 -7.55
CA ARG A 113 -27.00 1.79 -7.87
C ARG A 113 -27.57 3.05 -7.23
N SER A 114 -28.44 3.74 -7.96
CA SER A 114 -29.10 4.97 -7.52
C SER A 114 -30.18 4.77 -6.44
N ASP A 115 -30.45 3.52 -6.04
CA ASP A 115 -31.46 3.14 -5.05
C ASP A 115 -30.94 3.15 -3.60
N VAL A 116 -29.64 3.38 -3.39
CA VAL A 116 -29.00 3.31 -2.07
C VAL A 116 -28.87 4.72 -1.45
N SER A 117 -29.13 4.85 -0.14
CA SER A 117 -29.06 6.15 0.53
C SER A 117 -27.62 6.68 0.65
N ALA A 118 -27.42 7.95 0.30
CA ALA A 118 -26.09 8.60 0.33
C ALA A 118 -25.44 8.56 1.72
N TRP A 119 -26.23 8.72 2.79
CA TRP A 119 -25.74 8.69 4.17
C TRP A 119 -25.19 7.31 4.57
N ARG A 120 -25.76 6.24 4.02
CA ARG A 120 -25.31 4.88 4.27
C ARG A 120 -23.97 4.61 3.58
N ILE A 121 -23.83 5.07 2.33
CA ILE A 121 -22.56 5.01 1.59
C ILE A 121 -21.49 5.81 2.36
N PHE A 122 -21.82 7.01 2.83
CA PHE A 122 -20.91 7.85 3.60
C PHE A 122 -20.38 7.14 4.85
N TRP A 123 -21.25 6.63 5.72
CA TRP A 123 -20.80 5.99 6.96
C TRP A 123 -20.04 4.69 6.72
N TYR A 124 -20.42 3.90 5.71
CA TYR A 124 -19.67 2.69 5.35
C TYR A 124 -18.27 3.01 4.85
N SER A 125 -18.13 4.00 3.97
CA SER A 125 -16.81 4.45 3.51
C SER A 125 -16.00 5.10 4.63
N TYR A 126 -16.63 5.92 5.47
CA TYR A 126 -15.96 6.62 6.56
C TYR A 126 -15.41 5.66 7.61
N ILE A 127 -16.25 4.74 8.12
CA ILE A 127 -15.83 3.76 9.12
C ILE A 127 -14.85 2.75 8.49
N GLY A 128 -15.13 2.33 7.26
CA GLY A 128 -14.28 1.40 6.51
C GLY A 128 -12.88 1.95 6.22
N LEU A 129 -12.71 3.27 6.17
CA LEU A 129 -11.40 3.91 6.00
C LEU A 129 -10.77 4.26 7.36
N LEU A 130 -11.55 4.81 8.30
CA LEU A 130 -11.03 5.31 9.58
C LEU A 130 -10.49 4.19 10.48
N VAL A 131 -11.24 3.10 10.64
CA VAL A 131 -10.85 2.01 11.53
C VAL A 131 -9.52 1.38 11.11
N PRO A 132 -9.36 0.85 9.88
CA PRO A 132 -8.09 0.23 9.50
C PRO A 132 -6.95 1.25 9.42
N LEU A 133 -7.21 2.48 8.98
CA LEU A 133 -6.16 3.50 8.87
C LEU A 133 -5.58 3.86 10.23
N VAL A 134 -6.41 4.09 11.24
CA VAL A 134 -5.96 4.40 12.60
C VAL A 134 -5.22 3.20 13.20
N THR A 135 -5.78 1.99 13.09
CA THR A 135 -5.15 0.79 13.66
C THR A 135 -3.78 0.50 13.03
N LEU A 136 -3.66 0.58 11.69
CA LEU A 136 -2.40 0.33 11.00
C LEU A 136 -1.36 1.44 11.22
N GLN A 137 -1.78 2.70 11.32
CA GLN A 137 -0.90 3.82 11.68
C GLN A 137 -0.32 3.63 13.09
N CYS A 138 -1.17 3.31 14.08
CA CYS A 138 -0.72 3.04 15.44
C CYS A 138 0.23 1.84 15.49
N LEU A 139 -0.05 0.78 14.73
CA LEU A 139 0.83 -0.38 14.63
C LEU A 139 2.19 -0.03 14.02
N GLY A 140 2.19 0.71 12.91
CA GLY A 140 3.43 1.14 12.24
C GLY A 140 4.27 2.05 13.14
N ALA A 141 3.63 2.99 13.86
CA ALA A 141 4.32 3.82 14.84
C ALA A 141 4.92 3.00 15.98
N ALA A 142 4.18 2.04 16.53
CA ALA A 142 4.68 1.16 17.59
C ALA A 142 5.87 0.30 17.10
N ALA A 143 5.79 -0.25 15.89
CA ALA A 143 6.87 -1.02 15.29
C ALA A 143 8.12 -0.17 15.03
N ALA A 144 7.96 1.06 14.51
CA ALA A 144 9.08 1.97 14.26
C ALA A 144 9.78 2.42 15.56
N ILE A 145 9.02 2.63 16.64
CA ILE A 145 9.56 2.97 17.96
C ILE A 145 10.33 1.78 18.57
N ALA A 146 9.82 0.56 18.38
CA ALA A 146 10.43 -0.65 18.91
C ALA A 146 11.60 -1.19 18.07
N ALA A 147 11.70 -0.80 16.79
CA ALA A 147 12.71 -1.31 15.86
C ALA A 147 14.17 -1.18 16.36
N PRO A 148 14.61 -0.04 16.93
CA PRO A 148 15.96 0.08 17.49
C PRO A 148 16.24 -0.80 18.71
N GLY A 149 15.19 -1.30 19.37
CA GLY A 149 15.31 -2.19 20.53
C GLY A 149 15.50 -3.66 20.18
N VAL A 150 15.33 -4.03 18.91
CA VAL A 150 15.41 -5.42 18.42
C VAL A 150 16.37 -5.47 17.24
N PRO A 151 17.56 -6.11 17.39
CA PRO A 151 18.57 -6.13 16.33
C PRO A 151 18.07 -6.64 14.98
N ASP A 152 17.17 -7.62 14.98
CA ASP A 152 16.57 -8.16 13.75
C ASP A 152 15.66 -7.14 13.05
N TRP A 153 14.93 -6.31 13.81
CA TRP A 153 14.05 -5.28 13.26
C TRP A 153 14.83 -4.06 12.81
N GLU A 154 15.89 -3.70 13.54
CA GLU A 154 16.82 -2.65 13.13
C GLU A 154 17.51 -2.99 11.81
N GLN A 155 17.98 -4.23 11.66
CA GLN A 155 18.56 -4.71 10.40
C GLN A 155 17.52 -4.75 9.28
N GLY A 156 16.31 -5.25 9.55
CA GLY A 156 15.22 -5.28 8.58
C GLY A 156 14.73 -3.89 8.16
N TYR A 157 14.88 -2.88 9.02
CA TYR A 157 14.50 -1.49 8.75
C TYR A 157 15.66 -0.61 8.25
N ALA A 158 16.87 -1.18 8.09
CA ALA A 158 18.04 -0.43 7.65
C ALA A 158 17.77 0.27 6.31
N GLY A 159 18.08 1.56 6.23
CA GLY A 159 17.80 2.38 5.04
C GLY A 159 16.30 2.72 4.83
N GLY A 160 15.45 2.51 5.84
CA GLY A 160 14.01 2.82 5.76
C GLY A 160 13.19 1.72 5.07
N ASP A 161 13.68 0.48 5.08
CA ASP A 161 12.99 -0.66 4.46
C ASP A 161 11.80 -1.13 5.32
N VAL A 162 10.61 -0.62 4.98
CA VAL A 162 9.37 -1.00 5.66
C VAL A 162 8.98 -2.44 5.33
N GLY A 163 9.28 -2.92 4.12
CA GLY A 163 9.00 -4.29 3.70
C GLY A 163 9.87 -5.30 4.46
N GLY A 164 11.15 -4.98 4.63
CA GLY A 164 12.11 -5.73 5.43
C GLY A 164 11.76 -5.73 6.92
N LEU A 165 11.30 -4.62 7.47
CA LEU A 165 10.80 -4.56 8.86
C LEU A 165 9.63 -5.53 9.08
N LEU A 166 8.64 -5.55 8.17
CA LEU A 166 7.50 -6.47 8.28
C LEU A 166 7.93 -7.94 8.12
N GLU A 167 8.90 -8.23 7.24
CA GLU A 167 9.46 -9.58 7.12
C GLU A 167 10.19 -9.99 8.40
N ALA A 168 11.00 -9.11 8.99
CA ALA A 168 11.70 -9.35 10.25
C ALA A 168 10.74 -9.60 11.42
N MET A 169 9.60 -8.90 11.47
CA MET A 169 8.53 -9.18 12.44
C MET A 169 7.89 -10.57 12.25
N LEU A 170 7.82 -11.05 11.00
CA LEU A 170 7.22 -12.33 10.63
C LEU A 170 8.23 -13.50 10.64
N HIS A 171 9.53 -13.21 10.65
CA HIS A 171 10.64 -14.16 10.65
C HIS A 171 10.53 -15.27 11.72
N PRO A 172 10.05 -15.02 12.97
CA PRO A 172 9.93 -16.08 13.97
C PRO A 172 8.95 -17.18 13.58
N THR A 173 8.06 -16.92 12.61
CA THR A 173 7.08 -17.88 12.06
C THR A 173 7.65 -18.72 10.90
N LYS A 174 8.96 -18.60 10.63
CA LYS A 174 9.72 -19.36 9.62
C LYS A 174 9.03 -19.36 8.25
N GLY A 175 8.73 -20.54 7.70
CA GLY A 175 8.14 -20.68 6.36
C GLY A 175 6.76 -20.05 6.19
N PHE A 176 5.98 -19.93 7.27
CA PHE A 176 4.69 -19.26 7.22
C PHE A 176 4.85 -17.74 7.10
N GLY A 177 5.86 -17.15 7.76
CA GLY A 177 6.19 -15.74 7.64
C GLY A 177 6.48 -15.34 6.19
N LYS A 178 7.29 -16.14 5.48
CA LYS A 178 7.57 -15.93 4.04
C LYS A 178 6.32 -15.91 3.19
N PHE A 179 5.39 -16.84 3.43
CA PHE A 179 4.11 -16.88 2.71
C PHE A 179 3.27 -15.63 2.97
N LEU A 180 3.20 -15.17 4.22
CA LEU A 180 2.48 -13.96 4.60
C LEU A 180 3.11 -12.69 3.99
N THR A 181 4.43 -12.61 3.90
CA THR A 181 5.12 -11.48 3.25
C THR A 181 4.86 -11.46 1.73
N VAL A 182 4.78 -12.63 1.07
CA VAL A 182 4.33 -12.68 -0.34
C VAL A 182 2.89 -12.17 -0.47
N LEU A 183 1.99 -12.54 0.43
CA LEU A 183 0.60 -12.05 0.41
C LEU A 183 0.51 -10.54 0.63
N LEU A 184 1.33 -9.97 1.53
CA LEU A 184 1.43 -8.52 1.71
C LEU A 184 1.89 -7.83 0.42
N SER A 185 2.93 -8.37 -0.21
CA SER A 185 3.45 -7.85 -1.48
C SER A 185 2.40 -7.94 -2.60
N LEU A 186 1.64 -9.04 -2.68
CA LEU A 186 0.58 -9.21 -3.66
C LEU A 186 -0.60 -8.26 -3.43
N SER A 187 -0.89 -7.85 -2.19
CA SER A 187 -1.94 -6.87 -1.96
C SER A 187 -1.65 -5.51 -2.57
N VAL A 188 -0.38 -5.12 -2.62
CA VAL A 188 0.06 -3.87 -3.24
C VAL A 188 -0.34 -3.84 -4.72
N VAL A 189 -0.28 -5.00 -5.39
CA VAL A 189 -0.64 -5.17 -6.80
C VAL A 189 -2.08 -4.74 -7.07
N GLY A 190 -3.03 -5.17 -6.24
CA GLY A 190 -4.45 -4.81 -6.38
C GLY A 190 -4.68 -3.30 -6.26
N ASN A 191 -3.97 -2.68 -5.31
CA ASN A 191 -4.04 -1.24 -5.14
C ASN A 191 -3.46 -0.48 -6.35
N ILE A 192 -2.28 -0.87 -6.84
CA ILE A 192 -1.66 -0.26 -8.02
C ILE A 192 -2.60 -0.42 -9.24
N ALA A 193 -3.20 -1.59 -9.42
CA ALA A 193 -4.18 -1.82 -10.49
C ALA A 193 -5.41 -0.90 -10.38
N SER A 194 -5.94 -0.69 -9.17
CA SER A 194 -7.04 0.27 -8.90
C SER A 194 -6.66 1.70 -9.25
N CYS A 195 -5.45 2.12 -8.88
CA CYS A 195 -4.92 3.44 -9.20
C CYS A 195 -4.73 3.62 -10.72
N CYS A 196 -4.16 2.63 -11.42
CA CYS A 196 -3.99 2.65 -12.88
C CYS A 196 -5.34 2.77 -13.61
N TYR A 197 -6.37 2.09 -13.09
CA TYR A 197 -7.73 2.17 -13.62
C TYR A 197 -8.28 3.61 -13.56
N SER A 198 -8.14 4.26 -12.41
CA SER A 198 -8.60 5.63 -12.16
C SER A 198 -7.81 6.66 -12.99
N ILE A 199 -6.48 6.53 -13.06
CA ILE A 199 -5.62 7.38 -13.91
C ILE A 199 -6.05 7.32 -15.38
N SER A 200 -6.37 6.12 -15.88
CA SER A 200 -6.80 5.94 -17.25
C SER A 200 -8.12 6.67 -17.56
N ILE A 201 -9.07 6.70 -16.62
CA ILE A 201 -10.34 7.45 -16.77
C ILE A 201 -10.04 8.95 -16.79
N ASN A 202 -9.28 9.42 -15.81
CA ASN A 202 -8.97 10.84 -15.67
C ASN A 202 -8.24 11.40 -16.90
N LEU A 203 -7.32 10.64 -17.52
CA LEU A 203 -6.64 11.03 -18.76
C LEU A 203 -7.59 11.10 -19.97
N GLN A 204 -8.54 10.17 -20.08
CA GLN A 204 -9.53 10.16 -21.16
C GLN A 204 -10.54 11.30 -21.02
N VAL A 205 -10.88 11.70 -19.79
CA VAL A 205 -11.72 12.88 -19.51
C VAL A 205 -10.97 14.18 -19.83
N PHE A 206 -9.69 14.27 -19.48
CA PHE A 206 -8.90 15.49 -19.71
C PHE A 206 -8.58 15.72 -21.19
N ILE A 207 -8.34 14.65 -21.96
CA ILE A 207 -8.07 14.74 -23.41
C ILE A 207 -9.03 13.81 -24.15
N PRO A 208 -10.20 14.31 -24.57
CA PRO A 208 -11.22 13.50 -25.25
C PRO A 208 -10.72 12.83 -26.54
N ARG A 209 -9.68 13.40 -27.18
CA ARG A 209 -9.03 12.81 -28.37
C ARG A 209 -8.26 11.51 -28.06
N LEU A 210 -7.91 11.26 -26.81
CA LEU A 210 -7.19 10.06 -26.38
C LEU A 210 -8.11 8.87 -26.04
N VAL A 211 -9.44 9.03 -26.14
CA VAL A 211 -10.43 7.94 -26.00
C VAL A 211 -10.25 6.84 -27.06
N VAL A 212 -9.65 7.16 -28.20
CA VAL A 212 -9.36 6.21 -29.30
C VAL A 212 -8.19 5.28 -28.95
N VAL A 213 -7.31 5.68 -28.03
CA VAL A 213 -6.15 4.87 -27.65
C VAL A 213 -6.60 3.78 -26.66
N PRO A 214 -6.27 2.50 -26.90
CA PRO A 214 -6.60 1.43 -25.98
C PRO A 214 -6.08 1.74 -24.58
N ARG A 215 -6.94 1.58 -23.57
CA ARG A 215 -6.68 1.88 -22.15
C ARG A 215 -5.36 1.33 -21.62
N TYR A 216 -4.92 0.22 -22.21
CA TYR A 216 -3.68 -0.50 -21.93
C TYR A 216 -2.42 0.34 -22.16
N VAL A 217 -2.41 1.24 -23.16
CA VAL A 217 -1.25 2.07 -23.48
C VAL A 217 -0.96 3.06 -22.33
N PHE A 218 -2.00 3.60 -21.70
CA PHE A 218 -1.84 4.49 -20.53
C PHE A 218 -1.35 3.74 -19.29
N SER A 219 -1.78 2.49 -19.10
CA SER A 219 -1.31 1.65 -17.99
C SER A 219 0.15 1.25 -18.18
N VAL A 220 0.57 0.95 -19.42
CA VAL A 220 1.98 0.66 -19.76
C VAL A 220 2.85 1.90 -19.57
N LEU A 221 2.41 3.09 -20.01
CA LEU A 221 3.15 4.34 -19.82
C LEU A 221 3.26 4.74 -18.34
N ALA A 222 2.19 4.58 -17.55
CA ALA A 222 2.21 4.83 -16.12
C ALA A 222 3.21 3.92 -15.41
N ILE A 223 3.27 2.65 -15.78
CA ILE A 223 4.20 1.68 -15.19
C ILE A 223 5.64 1.91 -15.66
N ALA A 224 5.85 2.29 -16.92
CA ALA A 224 7.16 2.71 -17.39
C ALA A 224 7.68 3.93 -16.61
N MET A 225 6.80 4.90 -16.29
CA MET A 225 7.15 6.00 -15.40
C MET A 225 7.44 5.51 -13.98
N TYR A 226 6.62 4.60 -13.42
CA TYR A 226 6.85 4.07 -12.07
C TYR A 226 8.21 3.39 -11.93
N VAL A 227 8.56 2.51 -12.86
CA VAL A 227 9.85 1.81 -12.88
C VAL A 227 11.01 2.80 -13.03
N CYS A 228 10.88 3.76 -13.95
CA CYS A 228 11.91 4.78 -14.17
C CYS A 228 12.15 5.65 -12.92
N PHE A 229 11.09 6.09 -12.25
CA PHE A 229 11.21 6.90 -11.03
C PHE A 229 11.65 6.07 -9.82
N SER A 230 11.22 4.82 -9.70
CA SER A 230 11.58 3.96 -8.57
C SER A 230 13.07 3.60 -8.55
N ASP A 231 13.66 3.33 -9.72
CA ASP A 231 15.10 3.08 -9.82
C ASP A 231 15.93 4.33 -9.48
N PHE A 232 15.40 5.52 -9.78
CA PHE A 232 16.05 6.78 -9.42
C PHE A 232 16.03 7.03 -7.90
N THR A 233 14.93 6.69 -7.22
CA THR A 233 14.82 6.78 -5.75
C THR A 233 15.52 5.65 -5.02
N ALA A 234 15.73 4.48 -5.62
CA ALA A 234 16.44 3.37 -5.00
C ALA A 234 17.98 3.52 -5.07
N THR A 235 18.48 4.43 -5.91
CA THR A 235 19.91 4.72 -6.10
C THR A 235 20.38 6.01 -5.42
N SER A 236 19.47 6.75 -4.76
CA SER A 236 19.78 7.97 -3.99
C SER A 236 19.67 7.73 -2.49
#